data_AF-A0A8S2YTS9-F1
#
_entry.id   AF-A0A8S2YTS9-F1
#
_cell.length_a   1.000
_cell.length_b   1.000
_cell.length_c   1.000
_cell.angle_alpha   90.00
_cell.angle_beta   90.00
_cell.angle_gamma   90.00
#
_symmetry.space_group_name_H-M   'P 1'
#
loop_
_entity.id
_entity.type
_entity.pdbx_description
1 polymer ?
#
loop_
_entity_poly.entity_id
_entity_poly.type
_entity_poly.pdbx_seq_one_letter_code
_entity_poly.pdbx_strand_id
1 'polypeptide(L)'
;VWKFATNAIQDKLVDSLNKIGRAVRNMQHSERILEILWTMAHDESLPYSILDRLLSCHGDISSGRHYLNRKSKHDYCLKCMDYIKSYNLQWIVPSSRYIMKLVEFDTEIIHFLIDKNDFILCLLQTIGRCQHDVWIQTNGNVSSDTLIDKRHTYKECLKLELDLLAYMLKKAPVYVVLRCAEELWLTLITNHEACLIDNELGFDWFITSFNEMNGQSRIEFYE
;
A
#
# COMPACT_ATOMS: atom_id res chain seq x y z
N VAL A 1 23.49 17.93 3.59
CA VAL A 1 23.24 19.20 2.85
C VAL A 1 21.76 19.34 2.48
N TRP A 2 21.11 18.34 1.85
CA TRP A 2 19.68 18.45 1.49
C TRP A 2 18.72 18.53 2.69
N LYS A 3 19.09 17.92 3.83
CA LYS A 3 18.31 17.92 5.09
C LYS A 3 18.01 19.31 5.67
N PHE A 4 18.90 20.29 5.41
CA PHE A 4 18.76 21.67 5.90
C PHE A 4 18.19 22.62 4.83
N ALA A 5 17.86 22.09 3.65
CA ALA A 5 17.29 22.87 2.58
C ALA A 5 15.79 23.12 2.83
N THR A 6 15.26 24.21 2.27
CA THR A 6 13.83 24.50 2.36
C THR A 6 13.00 23.43 1.63
N ASN A 7 11.73 23.26 2.02
CA ASN A 7 10.81 22.32 1.37
C ASN A 7 10.83 22.47 -0.17
N ALA A 8 10.82 23.71 -0.68
CA ALA A 8 10.88 23.97 -2.12
C ALA A 8 12.16 23.46 -2.81
N ILE A 9 13.31 23.47 -2.12
CA ILE A 9 14.56 22.94 -2.65
C ILE A 9 14.56 21.41 -2.60
N GLN A 10 14.07 20.84 -1.50
CA GLN A 10 13.89 19.39 -1.38
C GLN A 10 12.92 18.88 -2.46
N ASP A 11 11.87 19.65 -2.76
CA ASP A 11 10.90 19.31 -3.79
C ASP A 11 11.52 19.26 -5.18
N LYS A 12 12.30 20.29 -5.53
CA LYS A 12 13.04 20.36 -6.79
C LYS A 12 14.07 19.25 -6.92
N LEU A 13 14.71 18.85 -5.81
CA LEU A 13 15.67 17.74 -5.81
C LEU A 13 14.97 16.43 -6.15
N VAL A 14 13.85 16.13 -5.49
CA VAL A 14 13.04 14.93 -5.76
C VAL A 14 12.57 14.90 -7.21
N ASP A 15 12.07 16.01 -7.74
CA ASP A 15 11.65 16.10 -9.14
C ASP A 15 12.80 15.88 -10.13
N SER A 16 13.98 16.41 -9.80
CA SER A 16 15.18 16.25 -10.62
C SER A 16 15.64 14.79 -10.61
N LEU A 17 15.66 14.14 -9.45
CA LEU A 17 15.98 12.71 -9.32
C LEU A 17 14.98 11.84 -10.11
N ASN A 18 13.68 12.15 -10.05
CA ASN A 18 12.68 11.42 -10.83
C ASN A 18 12.91 11.58 -12.34
N LYS A 19 13.13 12.82 -12.81
CA LYS A 19 13.42 13.08 -14.23
C LYS A 19 14.67 12.37 -14.72
N ILE A 20 15.76 12.42 -13.94
CA ILE A 20 17.01 11.73 -14.27
C ILE A 20 16.78 10.21 -14.28
N GLY A 21 16.16 9.67 -13.23
CA GLY A 21 15.91 8.23 -13.10
C GLY A 21 15.10 7.66 -14.26
N ARG A 22 14.09 8.39 -14.73
CA ARG A 22 13.28 7.99 -15.89
C ARG A 22 14.01 8.15 -17.23
N ALA A 23 14.94 9.10 -17.35
CA ALA A 23 15.71 9.33 -18.58
C ALA A 23 16.89 8.36 -18.74
N VAL A 24 17.42 7.85 -17.64
CA VAL A 24 18.58 6.95 -17.61
C VAL A 24 18.24 5.59 -18.22
N ARG A 25 18.89 5.23 -19.33
CA ARG A 25 18.69 3.93 -20.00
C ARG A 25 19.60 2.80 -19.48
N ASN A 26 20.45 3.11 -18.49
CA ASN A 26 21.39 2.16 -17.90
C ASN A 26 20.87 1.68 -16.54
N MET A 27 20.66 0.38 -16.42
CA MET A 27 20.12 -0.26 -15.21
C MET A 27 20.93 0.04 -13.94
N GLN A 28 22.27 0.04 -14.00
CA GLN A 28 23.11 0.30 -12.81
C GLN A 28 22.93 1.73 -12.29
N HIS A 29 22.77 2.69 -13.21
CA HIS A 29 22.51 4.08 -12.83
C HIS A 29 21.10 4.25 -12.27
N SER A 30 20.10 3.56 -12.84
CA SER A 30 18.74 3.53 -12.28
C SER A 30 18.71 2.92 -10.88
N GLU A 31 19.38 1.78 -10.67
CA GLU A 31 19.56 1.16 -9.35
C GLU A 31 20.21 2.12 -8.36
N ARG A 32 21.23 2.87 -8.78
CA ARG A 32 21.87 3.87 -7.90
C ARG A 32 20.93 5.00 -7.51
N ILE A 33 20.10 5.49 -8.43
CA ILE A 33 19.11 6.55 -8.14
C ILE A 33 18.04 6.03 -7.18
N LEU A 34 17.58 4.80 -7.38
CA LEU A 34 16.61 4.14 -6.50
C LEU A 34 17.17 3.97 -5.08
N GLU A 35 18.42 3.52 -4.94
CA GLU A 35 19.10 3.44 -3.63
C GLU A 35 19.26 4.81 -2.96
N ILE A 36 19.50 5.88 -3.73
CA ILE A 36 19.54 7.25 -3.21
C ILE A 36 18.15 7.65 -2.69
N LEU A 37 17.10 7.48 -3.50
CA LEU A 37 15.72 7.79 -3.11
C LEU A 37 15.30 6.98 -1.88
N TRP A 38 15.67 5.71 -1.82
CA TRP A 38 15.43 4.83 -0.69
C TRP A 38 16.15 5.32 0.57
N THR A 39 17.44 5.63 0.47
CA THR A 39 18.22 6.16 1.60
C THR A 39 17.66 7.49 2.09
N MET A 40 17.23 8.37 1.18
CA MET A 40 16.59 9.64 1.54
C MET A 40 15.26 9.44 2.26
N ALA A 41 14.47 8.43 1.87
CA ALA A 41 13.19 8.12 2.51
C ALA A 41 13.35 7.65 3.97
N HIS A 42 14.49 7.05 4.31
CA HIS A 42 14.81 6.53 5.65
C HIS A 42 15.57 7.53 6.53
N ASP A 43 15.65 8.78 6.11
CA ASP A 43 16.30 9.80 6.90
C ASP A 43 15.43 10.20 8.10
N GLU A 44 15.94 10.04 9.33
CA GLU A 44 15.18 10.37 10.55
C GLU A 44 14.79 11.85 10.65
N SER A 45 15.50 12.73 9.92
CA SER A 45 15.20 14.16 9.87
C SER A 45 14.20 14.54 8.76
N LEU A 46 13.66 13.56 8.03
CA LEU A 46 12.77 13.78 6.91
C LEU A 46 11.40 14.32 7.35
N PRO A 47 10.94 15.44 6.77
CA PRO A 47 9.53 15.83 6.90
C PRO A 47 8.62 14.75 6.33
N TYR A 48 7.58 14.33 7.07
CA TYR A 48 6.63 13.30 6.64
C TYR A 48 5.96 13.62 5.29
N SER A 49 5.82 14.90 4.94
CA SER A 49 5.27 15.33 3.66
C SER A 49 6.12 14.93 2.44
N ILE A 50 7.41 14.64 2.63
CA ILE A 50 8.35 14.33 1.55
C ILE A 50 8.48 12.82 1.33
N LEU A 51 8.20 12.01 2.34
CA LEU A 51 8.27 10.55 2.26
C LEU A 51 7.40 9.99 1.12
N ASP A 52 6.15 10.46 1.00
CA ASP A 52 5.26 10.01 -0.07
C ASP A 52 5.78 10.36 -1.46
N ARG A 53 6.40 11.54 -1.58
CA ARG A 53 6.98 11.99 -2.85
C ARG A 53 8.20 11.15 -3.22
N LEU A 54 9.07 10.85 -2.25
CA LEU A 54 10.25 9.99 -2.47
C LEU A 54 9.84 8.59 -2.91
N LEU A 55 8.91 7.95 -2.20
CA LEU A 55 8.44 6.61 -2.57
C LEU A 55 7.61 6.60 -3.86
N SER A 56 6.82 7.65 -4.14
CA SER A 56 6.12 7.77 -5.42
C SER A 56 7.09 7.88 -6.60
N CYS A 57 8.16 8.68 -6.46
CA CYS A 57 9.22 8.79 -7.45
C CYS A 57 10.01 7.49 -7.60
N HIS A 58 10.30 6.81 -6.48
CA HIS A 58 10.91 5.47 -6.51
C HIS A 58 10.03 4.52 -7.32
N GLY A 59 8.71 4.50 -7.07
CA GLY A 59 7.75 3.68 -7.80
C GLY A 59 7.61 4.05 -9.29
N ASP A 60 7.68 5.34 -9.65
CA ASP A 60 7.69 5.80 -11.04
C ASP A 60 8.87 5.23 -11.83
N ILE A 61 10.05 5.20 -11.20
CA ILE A 61 11.27 4.67 -11.83
C ILE A 61 11.18 3.13 -11.86
N SER A 62 10.79 2.49 -10.75
CA SER A 62 10.72 1.04 -10.62
C SER A 62 9.68 0.36 -11.53
N SER A 63 8.59 1.06 -11.84
CA SER A 63 7.53 0.54 -12.72
C SER A 63 7.90 0.55 -14.20
N GLY A 64 8.91 1.31 -14.61
CA GLY A 64 9.31 1.36 -16.01
C GLY A 64 10.05 0.08 -16.48
N ARG A 65 9.76 -0.35 -17.71
CA ARG A 65 10.09 -1.69 -18.26
C ARG A 65 11.58 -2.06 -18.36
N HIS A 66 12.52 -1.13 -18.15
CA HIS A 66 13.96 -1.35 -18.39
C HIS A 66 14.89 -0.91 -17.24
N TYR A 67 14.34 -0.53 -16.08
CA TYR A 67 15.13 0.15 -15.05
C TYR A 67 15.55 -0.73 -13.87
N LEU A 68 14.82 -1.82 -13.61
CA LEU A 68 15.13 -2.77 -12.54
C LEU A 68 14.95 -4.21 -12.98
N ASN A 69 15.85 -5.08 -12.53
CA ASN A 69 15.68 -6.52 -12.63
C ASN A 69 14.56 -7.01 -11.67
N ARG A 70 14.00 -8.19 -11.96
CA ARG A 70 12.90 -8.78 -11.18
C ARG A 70 13.23 -8.96 -9.70
N LYS A 71 14.46 -9.39 -9.39
CA LYS A 71 14.90 -9.61 -8.00
C LYS A 71 14.87 -8.32 -7.19
N SER A 72 15.39 -7.22 -7.73
CA SER A 72 15.40 -5.94 -7.04
C SER A 72 13.97 -5.43 -6.78
N LYS A 73 13.03 -5.61 -7.72
CA LYS A 73 11.62 -5.28 -7.49
C LYS A 73 11.03 -6.09 -6.33
N HIS A 74 11.26 -7.40 -6.31
CA HIS A 74 10.82 -8.27 -5.23
C HIS A 74 11.43 -7.85 -3.88
N ASP A 75 12.73 -7.52 -3.84
CA ASP A 75 13.41 -7.09 -2.63
C ASP A 75 12.80 -5.79 -2.06
N TYR A 76 12.45 -4.80 -2.90
CA TYR A 76 11.76 -3.59 -2.43
C TYR A 76 10.33 -3.88 -1.96
N CYS A 77 9.59 -4.78 -2.64
CA CYS A 77 8.28 -5.22 -2.16
C CYS A 77 8.38 -5.85 -0.77
N LEU A 78 9.36 -6.74 -0.54
CA LEU A 78 9.58 -7.36 0.76
C LEU A 78 9.92 -6.33 1.84
N LYS A 79 10.80 -5.36 1.56
CA LYS A 79 11.09 -4.26 2.50
C LYS A 79 9.82 -3.48 2.87
N CYS A 80 9.00 -3.13 1.88
CA CYS A 80 7.71 -2.46 2.11
C CYS A 80 6.75 -3.33 2.93
N MET A 81 6.68 -4.64 2.66
CA MET A 81 5.90 -5.57 3.46
C MET A 81 6.37 -5.62 4.90
N ASP A 82 7.67 -5.60 5.16
CA ASP A 82 8.22 -5.63 6.53
C ASP A 82 7.83 -4.37 7.32
N TYR A 83 7.74 -3.21 6.67
CA TYR A 83 7.21 -1.99 7.30
C TYR A 83 5.73 -2.09 7.65
N ILE A 84 4.92 -2.70 6.77
CA ILE A 84 3.49 -2.92 7.04
C ILE A 84 3.32 -3.96 8.17
N LYS A 85 4.07 -5.07 8.13
CA LYS A 85 4.04 -6.13 9.15
C LYS A 85 4.47 -5.65 10.53
N SER A 86 5.48 -4.78 10.59
CA SER A 86 5.92 -4.14 11.83
C SER A 86 4.94 -3.09 12.36
N TYR A 87 3.85 -2.83 11.62
CA TYR A 87 2.81 -1.87 11.96
C TYR A 87 3.37 -0.47 12.23
N ASN A 88 4.35 -0.07 11.41
CA ASN A 88 4.89 1.27 11.46
C ASN A 88 3.94 2.23 10.71
N LEU A 89 3.04 2.89 11.45
CA LEU A 89 1.97 3.75 10.93
C LEU A 89 2.44 4.76 9.87
N GLN A 90 3.65 5.31 10.02
CA GLN A 90 4.22 6.28 9.07
C GLN A 90 4.54 5.68 7.70
N TRP A 91 4.71 4.36 7.64
CA TRP A 91 5.12 3.63 6.44
C TRP A 91 4.01 2.80 5.82
N ILE A 92 2.89 2.56 6.53
CA ILE A 92 1.77 1.75 6.01
C ILE A 92 1.28 2.33 4.68
N VAL A 93 0.73 3.54 4.69
CA VAL A 93 0.17 4.16 3.47
C VAL A 93 1.22 4.35 2.37
N PRO A 94 2.43 4.89 2.63
CA PRO A 94 3.46 5.00 1.59
C PRO A 94 3.87 3.64 0.99
N SER A 95 4.04 2.61 1.81
CA SER A 95 4.46 1.27 1.38
C SER A 95 3.37 0.58 0.58
N SER A 96 2.12 0.65 1.04
CA SER A 96 0.97 0.07 0.33
C SER A 96 0.75 0.77 -1.01
N ARG A 97 0.91 2.09 -1.08
CA ARG A 97 0.82 2.84 -2.35
C ARG A 97 1.95 2.48 -3.31
N TYR A 98 3.16 2.28 -2.78
CA TYR A 98 4.30 1.82 -3.58
C TYR A 98 4.04 0.42 -4.15
N ILE A 99 3.57 -0.52 -3.34
CA ILE A 99 3.23 -1.87 -3.78
C ILE A 99 2.10 -1.85 -4.79
N MET A 100 1.01 -1.11 -4.54
CA MET A 100 -0.11 -0.92 -5.47
C MET A 100 0.38 -0.52 -6.85
N LYS A 101 1.21 0.53 -6.89
CA LYS A 101 1.79 1.01 -8.14
C LYS A 101 2.59 -0.09 -8.85
N LEU A 102 3.38 -0.87 -8.13
CA LEU A 102 4.16 -1.95 -8.74
C LEU A 102 3.27 -3.07 -9.31
N VAL A 103 2.24 -3.50 -8.57
CA VAL A 103 1.34 -4.57 -9.03
C VAL A 103 0.48 -4.14 -10.21
N GLU A 104 0.12 -2.86 -10.32
CA GLU A 104 -0.59 -2.30 -11.48
C GLU A 104 0.19 -2.46 -12.80
N PHE A 105 1.53 -2.42 -12.75
CA PHE A 105 2.38 -2.53 -13.94
C PHE A 105 2.96 -3.93 -14.17
N ASP A 106 3.05 -4.77 -13.14
CA ASP A 106 3.78 -6.04 -13.18
C ASP A 106 3.03 -7.14 -12.42
N THR A 107 2.20 -7.90 -13.14
CA THR A 107 1.36 -8.96 -12.56
C THR A 107 2.17 -10.11 -11.96
N GLU A 108 3.44 -10.28 -12.32
CA GLU A 108 4.33 -11.26 -11.71
C GLU A 108 4.60 -10.96 -10.22
N ILE A 109 4.53 -9.68 -9.84
CA ILE A 109 4.66 -9.25 -8.44
C ILE A 109 3.45 -9.75 -7.64
N ILE A 110 2.26 -9.80 -8.23
CA ILE A 110 1.06 -10.35 -7.55
C ILE A 110 1.30 -11.81 -7.20
N HIS A 111 1.75 -12.63 -8.15
CA HIS A 111 2.06 -14.04 -7.89
C HIS A 111 3.12 -14.19 -6.80
N PHE A 112 4.20 -13.41 -6.88
CA PHE A 112 5.23 -13.41 -5.84
C PHE A 112 4.68 -13.06 -4.44
N LEU A 113 3.83 -12.04 -4.35
CA LEU A 113 3.26 -11.59 -3.07
C LEU A 113 2.21 -12.58 -2.52
N ILE A 114 1.42 -13.22 -3.38
CA ILE A 114 0.49 -14.29 -3.00
C ILE A 114 1.28 -15.51 -2.51
N ASP A 115 2.30 -15.93 -3.25
CA ASP A 115 3.14 -17.10 -2.89
C ASP A 115 3.87 -16.90 -1.56
N LYS A 116 4.16 -15.64 -1.20
CA LYS A 116 4.71 -15.30 0.11
C LYS A 116 3.71 -15.45 1.26
N ASN A 117 2.49 -15.96 0.99
CA ASN A 117 1.42 -16.47 1.87
C ASN A 117 0.92 -15.58 3.03
N ASP A 118 1.62 -14.50 3.35
CA ASP A 118 1.31 -13.64 4.48
C ASP A 118 0.91 -12.23 4.07
N PHE A 119 1.03 -11.85 2.79
CA PHE A 119 0.75 -10.45 2.42
C PHE A 119 -0.74 -10.13 2.56
N ILE A 120 -1.63 -10.98 2.05
CA ILE A 120 -3.09 -10.82 2.21
C ILE A 120 -3.45 -10.78 3.70
N LEU A 121 -2.89 -11.69 4.51
CA LEU A 121 -3.10 -11.70 5.96
C LEU A 121 -2.57 -10.42 6.62
N CYS A 122 -1.42 -9.92 6.18
CA CYS A 122 -0.85 -8.67 6.66
C CYS A 122 -1.77 -7.47 6.38
N LEU A 123 -2.34 -7.38 5.17
CA LEU A 123 -3.30 -6.31 4.82
C LEU A 123 -4.55 -6.39 5.69
N LEU A 124 -5.12 -7.60 5.88
CA LEU A 124 -6.26 -7.81 6.77
C LEU A 124 -5.96 -7.39 8.23
N GLN A 125 -4.81 -7.79 8.75
CA GLN A 125 -4.36 -7.41 10.10
C GLN A 125 -4.14 -5.91 10.22
N THR A 126 -3.60 -5.26 9.19
CA THR A 126 -3.43 -3.80 9.16
C THR A 126 -4.77 -3.09 9.23
N ILE A 127 -5.77 -3.52 8.43
CA ILE A 127 -7.13 -2.96 8.45
C ILE A 127 -7.73 -3.05 9.86
N GLY A 128 -7.73 -4.24 10.47
CA GLY A 128 -8.30 -4.44 11.80
C GLY A 128 -7.57 -3.67 12.90
N ARG A 129 -6.24 -3.60 12.86
CA ARG A 129 -5.46 -2.81 13.84
C ARG A 129 -5.69 -1.31 13.68
N CYS A 130 -5.73 -0.79 12.44
CA CYS A 130 -6.01 0.62 12.20
C CYS A 130 -7.41 1.00 12.67
N GLN A 131 -8.41 0.15 12.45
CA GLN A 131 -9.76 0.33 12.98
C GLN A 131 -9.74 0.45 14.52
N HIS A 132 -9.12 -0.53 15.18
CA HIS A 132 -9.03 -0.57 16.64
C HIS A 132 -8.34 0.66 17.23
N ASP A 133 -7.18 1.05 16.70
CA ASP A 133 -6.40 2.19 17.19
C ASP A 133 -7.18 3.51 17.02
N VAL A 134 -7.81 3.70 15.86
CA VAL A 134 -8.60 4.90 15.56
C VAL A 134 -9.87 4.96 16.42
N TRP A 135 -10.51 3.81 16.65
CA TRP A 135 -11.64 3.70 17.56
C TRP A 135 -11.27 4.13 18.99
N ILE A 136 -10.15 3.62 19.52
CA ILE A 136 -9.63 4.01 20.84
C ILE A 136 -9.26 5.50 20.87
N GLN A 137 -8.52 5.98 19.87
CA GLN A 137 -8.06 7.37 19.81
C GLN A 137 -9.22 8.38 19.80
N THR A 138 -10.33 8.02 19.17
CA THR A 138 -11.50 8.90 19.03
C THR A 138 -12.64 8.58 19.99
N ASN A 139 -12.46 7.55 20.84
CA ASN A 139 -13.51 7.00 21.70
C ASN A 139 -14.81 6.71 20.91
N GLY A 140 -14.66 6.07 19.75
CA GLY A 140 -15.74 5.73 18.83
C GLY A 140 -16.22 6.83 17.89
N ASN A 141 -15.75 8.08 18.05
CA ASN A 141 -16.17 9.20 17.19
C ASN A 141 -15.26 9.36 15.97
N VAL A 142 -15.10 8.29 15.20
CA VAL A 142 -14.27 8.28 13.99
C VAL A 142 -14.90 9.16 12.91
N SER A 143 -14.09 10.08 12.36
CA SER A 143 -14.49 10.99 11.27
C SER A 143 -13.59 10.83 10.04
N SER A 144 -14.01 11.38 8.90
CA SER A 144 -13.22 11.33 7.65
C SER A 144 -11.87 12.06 7.76
N ASP A 145 -11.71 12.99 8.69
CA ASP A 145 -10.47 13.76 8.92
C ASP A 145 -9.58 13.12 10.00
N THR A 146 -9.98 11.97 10.55
CA THR A 146 -9.22 11.31 11.61
C THR A 146 -7.91 10.78 11.06
N LEU A 147 -6.78 11.23 11.62
CA LEU A 147 -5.44 10.89 11.13
C LEU A 147 -4.87 9.66 11.83
N ILE A 148 -4.17 8.80 11.08
CA ILE A 148 -3.49 7.60 11.59
C ILE A 148 -2.01 7.83 11.90
N ASP A 149 -1.30 8.63 11.09
CA ASP A 149 0.14 8.88 11.18
C ASP A 149 0.46 10.39 11.22
N LYS A 150 -0.54 11.22 11.54
CA LYS A 150 -0.55 12.70 11.48
C LYS A 150 -0.51 13.29 10.06
N ARG A 151 -0.62 12.47 9.02
CA ARG A 151 -0.55 12.91 7.62
C ARG A 151 -1.69 12.33 6.78
N HIS A 152 -1.94 11.04 6.93
CA HIS A 152 -2.98 10.32 6.20
C HIS A 152 -4.22 10.13 7.05
N THR A 153 -5.37 10.24 6.42
CA THR A 153 -6.64 9.94 7.08
C THR A 153 -6.84 8.44 7.18
N TYR A 154 -7.62 8.02 8.18
CA TYR A 154 -8.06 6.64 8.33
C TYR A 154 -8.80 6.15 7.08
N LYS A 155 -9.67 7.00 6.52
CA LYS A 155 -10.42 6.71 5.29
C LYS A 155 -9.49 6.43 4.09
N GLU A 156 -8.45 7.25 3.92
CA GLU A 156 -7.46 7.06 2.85
C GLU A 156 -6.69 5.74 3.03
N CYS A 157 -6.28 5.42 4.26
CA CYS A 157 -5.59 4.18 4.56
C CYS A 157 -6.48 2.98 4.28
N LEU A 158 -7.69 2.95 4.85
CA LEU A 158 -8.61 1.82 4.68
C LEU A 158 -8.94 1.59 3.20
N LYS A 159 -9.23 2.65 2.46
CA LYS A 159 -9.50 2.53 1.01
C LYS A 159 -8.32 1.95 0.25
N LEU A 160 -7.10 2.42 0.51
CA LEU A 160 -5.90 1.94 -0.16
C LEU A 160 -5.64 0.44 0.11
N GLU A 161 -5.78 0.01 1.37
CA GLU A 161 -5.60 -1.39 1.77
C GLU A 161 -6.66 -2.30 1.11
N LEU A 162 -7.92 -1.85 1.06
CA LEU A 162 -9.02 -2.55 0.40
C LEU A 162 -8.83 -2.65 -1.12
N ASP A 163 -8.43 -1.55 -1.77
CA ASP A 163 -8.14 -1.53 -3.21
C ASP A 163 -6.97 -2.50 -3.51
N LEU A 164 -5.93 -2.53 -2.67
CA LEU A 164 -4.79 -3.43 -2.82
C LEU A 164 -5.19 -4.90 -2.62
N LEU A 165 -6.01 -5.19 -1.61
CA LEU A 165 -6.60 -6.52 -1.41
C LEU A 165 -7.40 -6.95 -2.64
N ALA A 166 -8.30 -6.11 -3.16
CA ALA A 166 -9.09 -6.44 -4.34
C ALA A 166 -8.18 -6.79 -5.53
N TYR A 167 -7.12 -6.00 -5.75
CA TYR A 167 -6.18 -6.23 -6.84
C TYR A 167 -5.43 -7.57 -6.71
N MET A 168 -5.00 -7.90 -5.49
CA MET A 168 -4.35 -9.18 -5.18
C MET A 168 -5.30 -10.37 -5.38
N LEU A 169 -6.55 -10.25 -4.93
CA LEU A 169 -7.53 -11.34 -4.98
C LEU A 169 -7.96 -11.72 -6.40
N LYS A 170 -7.84 -10.82 -7.38
CA LYS A 170 -8.10 -11.13 -8.82
C LYS A 170 -7.30 -12.32 -9.35
N LYS A 171 -6.17 -12.65 -8.71
CA LYS A 171 -5.29 -13.78 -9.09
C LYS A 171 -5.15 -14.82 -7.98
N ALA A 172 -5.84 -14.65 -6.86
CA ALA A 172 -5.78 -15.58 -5.74
C ALA A 172 -6.69 -16.80 -5.98
N PRO A 173 -6.38 -17.96 -5.37
CA PRO A 173 -7.30 -19.09 -5.32
C PRO A 173 -8.62 -18.73 -4.61
N VAL A 174 -9.74 -19.34 -5.01
CA VAL A 174 -11.08 -19.03 -4.49
C VAL A 174 -11.17 -19.14 -2.97
N TYR A 175 -10.58 -20.19 -2.37
CA TYR A 175 -10.59 -20.35 -0.90
C TYR A 175 -9.91 -19.19 -0.16
N VAL A 176 -8.92 -18.53 -0.78
CA VAL A 176 -8.27 -17.34 -0.20
C VAL A 176 -9.20 -16.14 -0.29
N VAL A 177 -9.92 -16.00 -1.40
CA VAL A 177 -10.94 -14.95 -1.59
C VAL A 177 -12.06 -15.10 -0.56
N LEU A 178 -12.58 -16.31 -0.35
CA LEU A 178 -13.64 -16.59 0.62
C LEU A 178 -13.22 -16.26 2.04
N ARG A 179 -12.05 -16.76 2.48
CA ARG A 179 -11.51 -16.44 3.80
C ARG A 179 -11.30 -14.93 3.98
N CYS A 180 -10.79 -14.25 2.96
CA CYS A 180 -10.59 -12.80 3.00
C CYS A 180 -11.93 -12.05 3.15
N ALA A 181 -12.95 -12.47 2.40
CA ALA A 181 -14.29 -11.90 2.48
C ALA A 181 -14.92 -12.10 3.87
N GLU A 182 -14.79 -13.29 4.46
CA GLU A 182 -15.27 -13.57 5.82
C GLU A 182 -14.59 -12.65 6.86
N GLU A 183 -13.26 -12.57 6.84
CA GLU A 183 -12.48 -11.73 7.76
C GLU A 183 -12.81 -10.23 7.61
N LEU A 184 -12.96 -9.74 6.36
CA LEU A 184 -13.37 -8.36 6.11
C LEU A 184 -14.80 -8.08 6.58
N TRP A 185 -15.72 -9.03 6.42
CA TRP A 185 -17.09 -8.88 6.91
C TRP A 185 -17.11 -8.79 8.44
N LEU A 186 -16.34 -9.68 9.10
CA LEU A 186 -16.21 -9.69 10.54
C LEU A 186 -15.64 -8.36 11.06
N THR A 187 -14.63 -7.82 10.39
CA THR A 187 -13.91 -6.61 10.78
C THR A 187 -14.68 -5.33 10.48
N LEU A 188 -15.19 -5.16 9.25
CA LEU A 188 -15.73 -3.88 8.78
C LEU A 188 -17.24 -3.73 8.99
N ILE A 189 -17.98 -4.84 9.14
CA ILE A 189 -19.44 -4.83 9.18
C ILE A 189 -19.96 -5.23 10.55
N THR A 190 -19.54 -6.39 11.08
CA THR A 190 -20.11 -6.93 12.33
C THR A 190 -19.33 -6.56 13.59
N ASN A 191 -18.11 -6.02 13.46
CA ASN A 191 -17.31 -5.62 14.61
C ASN A 191 -18.01 -4.49 15.37
N HIS A 192 -18.02 -4.58 16.70
CA HIS A 192 -18.54 -3.51 17.57
C HIS A 192 -17.76 -2.18 17.46
N GLU A 193 -16.51 -2.24 17.00
CA GLU A 193 -15.67 -1.06 16.71
C GLU A 193 -15.86 -0.53 15.28
N ALA A 194 -16.73 -1.15 14.48
CA ALA A 194 -16.97 -0.70 13.12
C ALA A 194 -17.72 0.64 13.10
N CYS A 195 -17.09 1.63 12.47
CA CYS A 195 -17.67 2.95 12.27
C CYS A 195 -18.39 3.06 10.91
N LEU A 196 -18.98 4.22 10.61
CA LEU A 196 -19.66 4.44 9.33
C LEU A 196 -18.72 4.32 8.12
N ILE A 197 -17.47 4.78 8.26
CA ILE A 197 -16.47 4.70 7.18
C ILE A 197 -16.16 3.24 6.83
N ASP A 198 -16.07 2.38 7.84
CA ASP A 198 -15.80 0.94 7.68
C ASP A 198 -16.91 0.27 6.91
N ASN A 199 -18.14 0.54 7.32
CA ASN A 199 -19.33 0.03 6.66
C ASN A 199 -19.42 0.51 5.22
N GLU A 200 -19.27 1.81 4.96
CA GLU A 200 -19.33 2.37 3.61
C GLU A 200 -18.29 1.75 2.67
N LEU A 201 -17.02 1.75 3.08
CA LEU A 201 -15.93 1.21 2.26
C LEU A 201 -16.00 -0.32 2.16
N GLY A 202 -16.39 -1.00 3.23
CA GLY A 202 -16.59 -2.45 3.25
C GLY A 202 -17.68 -2.88 2.27
N PHE A 203 -18.87 -2.27 2.33
CA PHE A 203 -19.96 -2.58 1.40
C PHE A 203 -19.58 -2.26 -0.04
N ASP A 204 -18.97 -1.10 -0.30
CA ASP A 204 -18.49 -0.74 -1.65
C ASP A 204 -17.49 -1.78 -2.19
N TRP A 205 -16.57 -2.23 -1.33
CA TRP A 205 -15.61 -3.29 -1.67
C TRP A 205 -16.29 -4.61 -1.99
N PHE A 206 -17.27 -5.06 -1.19
CA PHE A 206 -18.00 -6.30 -1.47
C PHE A 206 -18.76 -6.22 -2.78
N ILE A 207 -19.48 -5.12 -3.04
CA ILE A 207 -20.24 -4.93 -4.28
C ILE A 207 -19.31 -4.93 -5.50
N THR A 208 -18.22 -4.18 -5.42
CA THR A 208 -17.27 -4.04 -6.54
C THR A 208 -16.52 -5.34 -6.78
N SER A 209 -15.94 -5.94 -5.74
CA SER A 209 -15.20 -7.19 -5.84
C SER A 209 -16.08 -8.34 -6.33
N PHE A 210 -17.35 -8.39 -5.91
CA PHE A 210 -18.32 -9.38 -6.39
C PHE A 210 -18.55 -9.29 -7.90
N ASN A 211 -18.70 -8.08 -8.44
CA ASN A 211 -18.90 -7.87 -9.86
C ASN A 211 -17.66 -8.24 -10.70
N GLU A 212 -16.47 -8.17 -10.10
CA GLU A 212 -15.19 -8.49 -10.74
C GLU A 212 -14.78 -9.97 -10.63
N MET A 213 -15.39 -10.76 -9.75
CA MET A 213 -15.12 -12.20 -9.64
C MET A 213 -15.59 -12.97 -10.90
N ASN A 214 -14.83 -13.97 -11.35
CA ASN A 214 -15.22 -14.84 -12.46
C ASN A 214 -16.43 -15.73 -12.08
N GLY A 215 -17.25 -16.13 -13.05
CA GLY A 215 -18.54 -16.80 -12.81
C GLY A 215 -18.48 -18.08 -11.96
N GLN A 216 -17.40 -18.87 -12.04
CA GLN A 216 -17.22 -20.07 -11.22
C GLN A 216 -17.03 -19.74 -9.72
N SER A 217 -16.25 -18.68 -9.44
CA SER A 217 -15.97 -18.21 -8.07
C SER A 217 -17.18 -17.54 -7.42
N ARG A 218 -18.15 -17.04 -8.22
CA ARG A 218 -19.41 -16.49 -7.70
C ARG A 218 -20.34 -17.58 -7.18
N ILE A 219 -20.32 -18.77 -7.78
CA ILE A 219 -21.19 -19.89 -7.38
C ILE A 219 -20.72 -20.46 -6.04
N GLU A 220 -19.41 -20.69 -5.90
CA GLU A 220 -18.80 -21.18 -4.65
C GLU A 220 -18.85 -20.18 -3.48
N PHE A 221 -19.17 -18.89 -3.73
CA PHE A 221 -19.36 -17.89 -2.68
C PHE A 221 -20.73 -18.00 -1.98
N TYR A 222 -21.72 -18.64 -2.61
CA TYR A 222 -23.10 -18.74 -2.11
C TYR A 222 -23.51 -20.15 -1.64
N GLU A 223 -22.66 -21.15 -1.83
CA GLU A 223 -22.84 -22.52 -1.31
C GLU A 223 -22.09 -22.72 0.00
#